data_AF-A0A954K5C9-F1
#
_entry.id   AF-A0A954K5C9-F1
#
_cell.length_a   1.000
_cell.length_b   1.000
_cell.length_c   1.000
_cell.angle_alpha   90.00
_cell.angle_beta   90.00
_cell.angle_gamma   90.00
#
_symmetry.space_group_name_H-M   'P 1'
#
loop_
_entity.id
_entity.type
_entity.pdbx_description
1 polymer ?
#
loop_
_entity_poly.entity_id
_entity_poly.type
_entity_poly.pdbx_seq_one_letter_code
_entity_poly.pdbx_strand_id
1 'polypeptide(L)'
;MSYITIEHGIPYAVDSLWTLTPDRLTIINRSWEHCQAFDADSRYELVVSDVPQFSRLQRLLAHTVYNPSVELTATWTRVGDRSPSDLLNSVRAGLAKDDDIITQWFNGNEVIKLLESASSWDELVLAVRCIGGEHETNRTASAYVRKILGLNRI
;
A
#
# COMPACT_ATOMS: atom_id res chain seq x y z
N MET A 1 -12.04 12.70 -0.09
CA MET A 1 -10.58 12.90 -0.27
C MET A 1 -9.98 11.51 -0.26
N SER A 2 -9.34 11.09 -1.35
CA SER A 2 -8.76 9.74 -1.43
C SER A 2 -7.29 9.80 -1.09
N TYR A 3 -6.82 8.74 -0.43
CA TYR A 3 -5.42 8.50 -0.10
C TYR A 3 -4.90 7.32 -0.91
N ILE A 4 -3.59 7.32 -1.15
CA ILE A 4 -2.87 6.13 -1.57
C ILE A 4 -2.04 5.66 -0.39
N THR A 5 -2.31 4.47 0.14
CA THR A 5 -1.44 3.81 1.11
C THR A 5 -0.47 2.89 0.38
N ILE A 6 0.74 2.76 0.89
CA ILE A 6 1.72 1.77 0.44
C ILE A 6 2.01 0.87 1.62
N GLU A 7 1.69 -0.41 1.50
CA GLU A 7 1.93 -1.41 2.54
C GLU A 7 2.84 -2.48 1.95
N HIS A 8 4.04 -2.64 2.52
CA HIS A 8 5.06 -3.54 1.97
C HIS A 8 5.39 -3.29 0.48
N GLY A 9 5.22 -2.05 0.02
CA GLY A 9 5.46 -1.67 -1.38
C GLY A 9 4.27 -1.90 -2.33
N ILE A 10 3.15 -2.41 -1.81
CA ILE A 10 1.90 -2.57 -2.54
C ILE A 10 1.05 -1.31 -2.38
N PRO A 11 0.69 -0.61 -3.47
CA PRO A 11 -0.16 0.57 -3.37
C PRO A 11 -1.65 0.21 -3.31
N TYR A 12 -2.39 0.89 -2.44
CA TYR A 12 -3.85 0.78 -2.31
C TYR A 12 -4.49 2.16 -2.31
N ALA A 13 -5.63 2.31 -2.97
CA ALA A 13 -6.43 3.52 -2.90
C ALA A 13 -7.50 3.36 -1.82
N VAL A 14 -7.54 4.29 -0.87
CA VAL A 14 -8.49 4.26 0.26
C VAL A 14 -9.16 5.61 0.44
N ASP A 15 -10.42 5.61 0.90
CA ASP A 15 -11.17 6.86 1.12
C ASP A 15 -10.90 7.48 2.50
N SER A 16 -10.27 6.73 3.40
CA SER A 16 -9.84 7.19 4.72
C SER A 16 -8.65 6.38 5.21
N LEU A 17 -7.76 7.01 5.97
CA LEU A 17 -6.64 6.32 6.59
C LEU A 17 -7.14 5.40 7.70
N TRP A 18 -6.72 4.14 7.65
CA TRP A 18 -7.13 3.11 8.59
C TRP A 18 -6.40 3.24 9.93
N THR A 19 -6.99 2.65 10.98
CA THR A 19 -6.37 2.52 12.30
C THR A 19 -5.71 1.15 12.43
N LEU A 20 -4.47 1.10 12.92
CA LEU A 20 -3.74 -0.15 13.08
C LEU A 20 -4.33 -0.97 14.21
N THR A 21 -4.81 -2.17 13.89
CA THR A 21 -5.23 -3.18 14.88
C THR A 21 -4.36 -4.43 14.71
N PRO A 22 -3.09 -4.36 15.14
CA PRO A 22 -2.10 -5.36 14.78
C PRO A 22 -2.26 -6.61 15.64
N ASP A 23 -1.93 -7.76 15.06
CA ASP A 23 -1.69 -8.97 15.83
C ASP A 23 -0.27 -8.99 16.42
N ARG A 24 0.05 -9.97 17.27
CA ARG A 24 1.37 -10.04 17.89
C ARG A 24 2.49 -10.20 16.88
N LEU A 25 2.26 -10.96 15.82
CA LEU A 25 3.27 -11.17 14.79
C LEU A 25 3.56 -9.87 14.03
N THR A 26 2.53 -9.09 13.73
CA THR A 26 2.59 -7.74 13.15
C THR A 26 3.42 -6.82 14.05
N ILE A 27 3.21 -6.86 15.37
CA ILE A 27 4.01 -6.12 16.36
C ILE A 27 5.46 -6.59 16.42
N ILE A 28 5.70 -7.89 16.44
CA ILE A 28 7.05 -8.46 16.49
C ILE A 28 7.85 -8.07 15.25
N ASN A 29 7.21 -8.11 14.08
CA ASN A 29 7.84 -7.80 12.80
C ASN A 29 7.88 -6.30 12.52
N ARG A 30 7.16 -5.48 13.29
CA ARG A 30 7.02 -4.02 13.10
C ARG A 30 6.62 -3.68 11.66
N SER A 31 5.67 -4.44 11.11
CA SER A 31 5.32 -4.38 9.69
C SER A 31 4.87 -2.98 9.23
N TRP A 32 4.34 -2.17 10.16
CA TRP A 32 3.94 -0.79 9.89
C TRP A 32 5.09 0.16 9.56
N GLU A 33 6.35 -0.17 9.86
CA GLU A 33 7.49 0.70 9.57
C GLU A 33 7.73 0.89 8.06
N HIS A 34 7.06 0.08 7.25
CA HIS A 34 7.06 0.18 5.80
C HIS A 34 5.72 0.70 5.25
N CYS A 35 4.81 1.15 6.13
CA CYS A 35 3.55 1.76 5.74
C CYS A 35 3.72 3.25 5.52
N GLN A 36 3.34 3.71 4.33
CA GLN A 36 3.29 5.12 3.98
C GLN A 36 1.90 5.44 3.46
N ALA A 37 1.50 6.70 3.57
CA ALA A 37 0.30 7.19 2.91
C ALA A 37 0.54 8.53 2.23
N PHE A 38 -0.24 8.79 1.20
CA PHE A 38 -0.13 9.98 0.37
C PHE A 38 -1.53 10.51 0.11
N ASP A 39 -1.69 11.83 0.13
CA ASP A 39 -2.80 12.51 -0.51
C ASP A 39 -2.30 13.38 -1.67
N ALA A 40 -3.15 14.25 -2.23
CA ALA A 40 -2.78 15.12 -3.34
C ALA A 40 -1.51 15.94 -3.06
N ASP A 41 -1.34 16.38 -1.80
CA ASP A 41 -0.38 17.39 -1.38
C ASP A 41 0.69 16.86 -0.42
N SER A 42 0.38 15.84 0.38
CA SER A 42 1.10 15.48 1.60
C SER A 42 1.50 14.01 1.64
N ARG A 43 2.62 13.75 2.32
CA ARG A 43 3.08 12.42 2.70
C ARG A 43 2.86 12.20 4.20
N TYR A 44 2.45 10.99 4.55
CA TYR A 44 2.20 10.55 5.91
C TYR A 44 2.98 9.26 6.20
N GLU A 45 3.41 9.13 7.45
CA GLU A 45 4.00 7.91 8.01
C GLU A 45 3.19 7.47 9.22
N LEU A 46 3.11 6.16 9.43
CA LEU A 46 2.41 5.63 10.60
C LEU A 46 3.34 5.66 11.81
N VAL A 47 3.04 6.55 12.75
CA VAL A 47 3.77 6.66 14.02
C VAL A 47 3.06 5.80 15.05
N VAL A 48 3.81 4.90 15.68
CA VAL A 48 3.32 4.00 16.70
C VAL A 48 3.97 4.33 18.04
N SER A 49 3.16 4.48 19.09
CA SER A 49 3.63 4.63 20.47
C SER A 49 3.37 3.37 21.29
N ASP A 50 4.08 3.24 22.42
CA ASP A 50 3.82 2.22 23.44
C ASP A 50 3.88 0.76 22.94
N VAL A 51 4.83 0.47 22.03
CA VAL A 51 5.01 -0.86 21.44
C VAL A 51 5.24 -1.91 22.55
N PRO A 52 4.32 -2.89 22.71
CA PRO A 52 4.43 -3.87 23.79
C PRO A 52 5.61 -4.80 23.54
N GLN A 53 6.30 -5.17 24.62
CA GLN A 53 7.39 -6.13 24.58
C GLN A 53 6.87 -7.55 24.85
N PHE A 54 7.22 -8.48 23.97
CA PHE A 54 6.85 -9.89 24.12
C PHE A 54 8.03 -10.74 24.59
N SER A 55 7.77 -11.61 25.55
CA SER A 55 8.69 -12.67 25.99
C SER A 55 8.97 -13.66 24.85
N ARG A 56 10.06 -14.45 25.00
CA ARG A 56 10.44 -15.47 24.00
C ARG A 56 9.33 -16.48 23.71
N LEU A 57 8.58 -16.90 24.74
CA LEU A 57 7.46 -17.82 24.58
C LEU A 57 6.29 -17.17 23.82
N GLN A 58 5.95 -15.92 24.14
CA GLN A 58 4.91 -15.18 23.43
C GLN A 58 5.27 -14.96 21.95
N ARG A 59 6.55 -14.72 21.65
CA ARG A 59 7.04 -14.64 20.27
C ARG A 59 6.90 -15.96 19.54
N LEU A 60 7.29 -17.08 20.16
CA LEU A 60 7.10 -18.41 19.58
C LEU A 60 5.63 -18.70 19.30
N LEU A 61 4.74 -18.41 20.24
CA LEU A 61 3.30 -18.63 20.10
C LEU A 61 2.67 -17.75 19.00
N ALA A 62 3.19 -16.54 18.77
CA ALA A 62 2.71 -15.66 17.69
C ALA A 62 2.91 -16.25 16.29
N HIS A 63 3.84 -17.20 16.11
CA HIS A 63 4.03 -17.95 14.86
C HIS A 63 3.17 -19.23 14.77
N THR A 64 2.25 -19.44 15.71
CA THR A 64 1.36 -20.62 15.76
C THR A 64 -0.11 -20.20 15.55
N VAL A 65 -1.05 -21.03 16.00
CA VAL A 65 -2.50 -20.74 15.92
C VAL A 65 -2.93 -19.60 16.85
N TYR A 66 -2.13 -19.27 17.88
CA TYR A 66 -2.45 -18.23 18.86
C TYR A 66 -1.76 -16.89 18.55
N ASN A 67 -2.39 -16.09 17.70
CA ASN A 67 -1.94 -14.75 17.34
C ASN A 67 -3.02 -13.69 17.63
N PRO A 68 -3.25 -13.33 18.92
CA PRO A 68 -4.31 -12.39 19.26
C PRO A 68 -3.96 -10.97 18.81
N SER A 69 -4.99 -10.20 18.46
CA SER A 69 -4.88 -8.74 18.31
C SER A 69 -4.49 -8.09 19.63
N VAL A 70 -3.68 -7.04 19.54
CA VAL A 70 -3.24 -6.26 20.70
C VAL A 70 -3.53 -4.79 20.43
N GLU A 71 -4.07 -4.10 21.43
CA GLU A 71 -4.29 -2.67 21.33
C GLU A 71 -2.95 -1.95 21.23
N LEU A 72 -2.85 -1.07 20.24
CA LEU A 72 -1.65 -0.30 19.94
C LEU A 72 -2.12 1.09 19.51
N THR A 73 -1.51 2.13 20.06
CA THR A 73 -1.78 3.49 19.62
C THR A 73 -0.94 3.78 18.38
N ALA A 74 -1.61 3.92 17.25
CA ALA A 74 -1.00 4.28 15.97
C ALA A 74 -1.68 5.52 15.40
N THR A 75 -0.90 6.44 14.85
CA THR A 75 -1.41 7.68 14.26
C THR A 75 -0.65 8.01 13.00
N TRP A 76 -1.39 8.28 11.93
CA TRP A 76 -0.82 8.82 10.70
C TRP A 76 -0.38 10.25 10.92
N THR A 77 0.92 10.49 10.77
CA THR A 77 1.52 11.81 10.96
C THR A 77 2.00 12.34 9.63
N ARG A 78 1.63 13.59 9.28
CA ARG A 78 2.16 14.26 8.09
C ARG A 78 3.66 14.50 8.30
N VAL A 79 4.48 14.00 7.39
CA VAL A 79 5.95 14.10 7.43
C VAL A 79 6.53 15.06 6.40
N GLY A 80 5.71 15.54 5.47
CA GLY A 80 6.10 16.52 4.48
C GLY A 80 5.12 16.62 3.33
N ASP A 81 5.55 17.31 2.28
CA ASP A 81 4.83 17.40 1.02
C ASP A 81 5.08 16.14 0.18
N ARG A 82 4.11 15.76 -0.64
CA ARG A 82 4.24 14.63 -1.56
C ARG A 82 5.17 15.02 -2.71
N SER A 83 6.28 14.29 -2.85
CA SER A 83 6.95 14.20 -4.14
C SER A 83 6.34 13.07 -4.97
N PRO A 84 5.98 13.27 -6.25
CA PRO A 84 5.58 12.18 -7.14
C PRO A 84 6.60 11.04 -7.21
N SER A 85 7.89 11.36 -7.02
CA SER A 85 8.97 10.36 -7.01
C SER A 85 8.89 9.41 -5.82
N ASP A 86 8.38 9.86 -4.67
CA ASP A 86 8.42 9.08 -3.43
C ASP A 86 7.52 7.85 -3.54
N LEU A 87 6.29 8.04 -4.01
CA LEU A 87 5.34 6.95 -4.24
C LEU A 87 5.91 5.93 -5.23
N LEU A 88 6.42 6.40 -6.38
CA LEU A 88 7.01 5.52 -7.39
C LEU A 88 8.21 4.75 -6.86
N ASN A 89 9.08 5.40 -6.09
CA ASN A 89 10.25 4.75 -5.50
C ASN A 89 9.85 3.69 -4.47
N SER A 90 8.84 3.98 -3.64
CA SER A 90 8.32 3.01 -2.67
C SER A 90 7.68 1.80 -3.35
N VAL A 91 6.92 1.99 -4.43
CA VAL A 91 6.36 0.89 -5.22
C VAL A 91 7.46 0.08 -5.92
N ARG A 92 8.45 0.73 -6.55
CA ARG A 92 9.60 0.04 -7.16
C ARG A 92 10.38 -0.79 -6.14
N ALA A 93 10.57 -0.26 -4.94
CA ALA A 93 11.24 -0.99 -3.86
C ALA A 93 10.43 -2.20 -3.38
N GLY A 94 9.09 -2.13 -3.44
CA GLY A 94 8.19 -3.26 -3.22
C GLY A 94 8.34 -4.35 -4.26
N LEU A 95 8.16 -3.99 -5.52
CA LEU A 95 8.29 -4.90 -6.67
C LEU A 95 9.64 -5.62 -6.69
N ALA A 96 10.73 -4.93 -6.38
CA ALA A 96 12.06 -5.54 -6.34
C ALA A 96 12.24 -6.62 -5.25
N LYS A 97 11.39 -6.65 -4.21
CA LYS A 97 11.47 -7.59 -3.09
C LYS A 97 10.51 -8.76 -3.24
N ASP A 98 9.34 -8.52 -3.83
CA ASP A 98 8.27 -9.50 -3.93
C ASP A 98 7.46 -9.25 -5.21
N ASP A 99 7.90 -9.86 -6.31
CA ASP A 99 7.23 -9.75 -7.60
C ASP A 99 5.87 -10.49 -7.60
N ASP A 100 5.61 -11.45 -6.72
CA ASP A 100 4.42 -12.31 -6.85
C ASP A 100 3.13 -11.69 -6.30
N ILE A 101 3.20 -10.86 -5.24
CA ILE A 101 1.99 -10.33 -4.58
C ILE A 101 1.39 -9.14 -5.34
N ILE A 102 2.22 -8.29 -5.96
CA ILE A 102 1.72 -7.14 -6.74
C ILE A 102 1.21 -7.59 -8.12
N THR A 103 1.64 -8.76 -8.61
CA THR A 103 1.50 -9.11 -10.04
C THR A 103 0.27 -9.93 -10.41
N GLN A 104 -0.73 -10.01 -9.54
CA GLN A 104 -1.97 -10.75 -9.83
C GLN A 104 -2.60 -10.35 -11.18
N TRP A 105 -2.56 -9.06 -11.52
CA TRP A 105 -3.16 -8.52 -12.75
C TRP A 105 -2.13 -7.99 -13.75
N PHE A 106 -1.04 -7.41 -13.25
CA PHE A 106 -0.04 -6.68 -14.05
C PHE A 106 1.35 -7.06 -13.60
N ASN A 107 2.28 -7.28 -14.52
CA ASN A 107 3.69 -7.42 -14.12
C ASN A 107 4.27 -6.09 -13.59
N GLY A 108 5.41 -6.13 -12.92
CA GLY A 108 6.02 -4.92 -12.34
C GLY A 108 6.25 -3.77 -13.33
N ASN A 109 6.60 -4.06 -14.59
CA ASN A 109 6.76 -3.01 -15.61
C ASN A 109 5.43 -2.36 -15.99
N GLU A 110 4.36 -3.14 -16.08
CA GLU A 110 3.00 -2.64 -16.34
C GLU A 110 2.51 -1.76 -15.19
N VAL A 111 2.76 -2.16 -13.94
CA VAL A 111 2.46 -1.37 -12.73
C VAL A 111 3.15 0.00 -12.79
N ILE A 112 4.46 0.01 -13.02
CA ILE A 112 5.22 1.27 -13.11
C ILE A 112 4.71 2.14 -14.26
N LYS A 113 4.44 1.56 -15.43
CA LYS A 113 3.92 2.30 -16.58
C LYS A 113 2.55 2.93 -16.30
N LEU A 114 1.65 2.24 -15.60
CA LEU A 114 0.34 2.77 -15.21
C LEU A 114 0.48 3.99 -14.28
N LEU A 115 1.39 3.91 -13.30
CA LEU A 115 1.64 4.97 -12.34
C LEU A 115 2.35 6.18 -12.97
N GLU A 116 3.36 5.96 -13.82
CA GLU A 116 4.09 7.03 -14.52
C GLU A 116 3.25 7.76 -15.56
N SER A 117 2.20 7.12 -16.08
CA SER A 117 1.31 7.74 -17.08
C SER A 117 0.27 8.69 -16.45
N ALA A 118 0.14 8.70 -15.13
CA ALA A 118 -0.79 9.57 -14.42
C ALA A 118 -0.27 11.01 -14.36
N SER A 119 -1.07 11.96 -14.87
CA SER A 119 -0.73 13.38 -14.92
C SER A 119 -1.37 14.21 -13.79
N SER A 120 -2.29 13.60 -13.04
CA SER A 120 -3.01 14.23 -11.94
C SER A 120 -3.15 13.27 -10.76
N TRP A 121 -3.53 13.80 -9.59
CA TRP A 121 -3.81 12.96 -8.41
C TRP A 121 -4.93 11.95 -8.68
N ASP A 122 -6.01 12.39 -9.33
CA ASP A 122 -7.14 11.52 -9.63
C ASP A 122 -6.77 10.40 -10.61
N GLU A 123 -5.93 10.69 -11.62
CA GLU A 123 -5.39 9.66 -12.51
C GLU A 123 -4.46 8.70 -11.76
N LEU A 124 -3.69 9.18 -10.78
CA LEU A 124 -2.80 8.35 -9.98
C LEU A 124 -3.60 7.41 -9.06
N VAL A 125 -4.65 7.93 -8.41
CA VAL A 125 -5.60 7.11 -7.64
C VAL A 125 -6.26 6.09 -8.55
N LEU A 126 -6.69 6.48 -9.75
CA LEU A 126 -7.26 5.55 -10.73
C LEU A 126 -6.26 4.46 -11.14
N ALA A 127 -4.99 4.81 -11.38
CA ALA A 127 -3.95 3.84 -11.70
C ALA A 127 -3.75 2.82 -10.56
N VAL A 128 -3.70 3.27 -9.30
CA VAL A 128 -3.62 2.37 -8.13
C VAL A 128 -4.85 1.47 -8.02
N ARG A 129 -6.05 2.01 -8.24
CA ARG A 129 -7.29 1.22 -8.29
C ARG A 129 -7.25 0.15 -9.39
N CYS A 130 -6.71 0.49 -10.56
CA CYS A 130 -6.51 -0.48 -11.64
C CYS A 130 -5.60 -1.61 -11.17
N ILE A 131 -4.45 -1.29 -10.56
CA ILE A 131 -3.50 -2.28 -10.01
C ILE A 131 -4.18 -3.22 -9.01
N GLY A 132 -5.08 -2.69 -8.17
CA GLY A 132 -5.90 -3.47 -7.25
C GLY A 132 -7.04 -4.29 -7.88
N GLY A 133 -7.19 -4.27 -9.22
CA GLY A 133 -8.18 -5.08 -9.95
C GLY A 133 -9.48 -4.36 -10.33
N GLU A 134 -9.68 -3.07 -10.00
CA GLU A 134 -10.95 -2.39 -10.31
C GLU A 134 -11.25 -2.32 -11.81
N HIS A 135 -10.24 -2.45 -12.67
CA HIS A 135 -10.40 -2.46 -14.12
C HIS A 135 -11.27 -3.61 -14.65
N GLU A 136 -11.47 -4.67 -13.87
CA GLU A 136 -12.36 -5.79 -14.22
C GLU A 136 -13.84 -5.42 -14.14
N THR A 137 -14.20 -4.52 -13.23
CA THR A 137 -15.61 -4.19 -12.93
C THR A 137 -15.97 -2.75 -13.25
N ASN A 138 -14.98 -1.86 -13.41
CA ASN A 138 -15.17 -0.45 -13.67
C ASN A 138 -14.73 -0.08 -15.10
N ARG A 139 -15.68 0.42 -15.91
CA ARG A 139 -15.44 0.81 -17.31
C ARG A 139 -14.39 1.90 -17.47
N THR A 140 -14.33 2.86 -16.55
CA THR A 140 -13.36 3.96 -16.58
C THR A 140 -11.95 3.44 -16.32
N ALA A 141 -11.79 2.58 -15.31
CA ALA A 141 -10.52 1.90 -15.01
C ALA A 141 -10.07 1.00 -16.17
N SER A 142 -10.99 0.22 -16.76
CA SER A 142 -10.72 -0.60 -17.94
C SER A 142 -10.25 0.24 -19.14
N ALA A 143 -10.91 1.37 -19.41
CA ALA A 143 -10.52 2.28 -20.48
C ALA A 143 -9.14 2.89 -20.24
N TYR A 144 -8.82 3.23 -18.98
CA TYR A 144 -7.50 3.71 -18.59
C TYR A 144 -6.41 2.67 -18.86
N VAL A 145 -6.59 1.43 -18.39
CA VAL A 145 -5.64 0.32 -18.62
C VAL A 145 -5.43 0.08 -20.12
N ARG A 146 -6.50 0.04 -20.91
CA ARG A 146 -6.43 -0.11 -22.38
C ARG A 146 -5.64 1.01 -23.04
N LYS A 147 -5.90 2.26 -22.63
CA LYS A 147 -5.20 3.45 -23.15
C LYS A 147 -3.70 3.38 -22.90
N ILE A 148 -3.27 2.95 -21.70
CA ILE A 148 -1.87 2.99 -21.28
C ILE A 148 -1.09 1.74 -21.69
N LEU A 149 -1.67 0.56 -21.50
CA LEU A 149 -1.00 -0.72 -21.74
C LEU A 149 -1.28 -1.31 -23.12
N GLY A 150 -2.31 -0.82 -23.84
CA GLY A 150 -2.72 -1.40 -25.12
C GLY A 150 -3.31 -2.81 -24.99
N LEU A 151 -3.68 -3.22 -23.77
CA LEU A 151 -4.16 -4.57 -23.48
C LEU A 151 -5.64 -4.71 -23.87
N ASN A 152 -5.95 -5.64 -24.77
CA ASN A 152 -7.32 -6.07 -25.08
C ASN A 152 -7.77 -7.27 -24.22
N ARG A 153 -7.15 -7.50 -23.05
CA ARG A 153 -7.56 -8.60 -22.16
C ARG A 153 -8.89 -8.22 -21.50
N ILE A 154 -9.93 -9.01 -21.78
CA ILE A 154 -11.26 -8.99 -21.17
C ILE A 154 -11.43 -10.33 -20.48
#